data_AF-A0AAJ5C9H2-F1
#
_entry.id   AF-A0AAJ5C9H2-F1
#
_cell.length_a   1.000
_cell.length_b   1.000
_cell.length_c   1.000
_cell.angle_alpha   90.00
_cell.angle_beta   90.00
_cell.angle_gamma   90.00
#
_symmetry.space_group_name_H-M   'P 1'
#
loop_
_entity.id
_entity.type
_entity.pdbx_description
1 polymer ?
#
loop_
_entity_poly.entity_id
_entity_poly.type
_entity_poly.pdbx_seq_one_letter_code
_entity_poly.pdbx_strand_id
1 'polypeptide(L)' 'MYTQLAAEWAARGATVPCRPDPLWQRLASPEHLRHETESTLRQLHLEGNTHPADRTPQLVPHQATFALS' A
#
# COMPACT_ATOMS: atom_id res chain seq x y z
N MET A 1 -24.06 29.75 0.51
CA MET A 1 -23.53 29.26 1.81
C MET A 1 -23.00 27.83 1.69
N TYR A 2 -23.79 26.85 1.23
CA TYR A 2 -23.33 25.46 1.06
C TYR A 2 -22.10 25.30 0.13
N THR A 3 -22.05 26.08 -0.96
CA THR A 3 -20.92 26.07 -1.90
C THR A 3 -19.58 26.46 -1.29
N GLN A 4 -19.57 27.39 -0.34
CA GLN A 4 -18.37 27.85 0.34
C GLN A 4 -17.86 26.79 1.33
N LEU A 5 -18.78 26.19 2.10
CA LEU A 5 -18.44 25.08 3.00
C LEU A 5 -17.91 23.85 2.23
N ALA A 6 -18.51 23.53 1.08
CA ALA A 6 -18.04 22.46 0.21
C ALA A 6 -16.64 22.73 -0.34
N ALA A 7 -16.34 23.98 -0.73
CA ALA A 7 -15.01 24.37 -1.18
C ALA A 7 -13.97 24.27 -0.06
N GLU A 8 -14.35 24.69 1.14
CA GLU A 8 -13.52 24.62 2.35
C GLU A 8 -13.23 23.19 2.82
N TRP A 9 -14.16 22.26 2.66
CA TRP A 9 -13.93 20.84 2.93
C TRP A 9 -13.04 20.20 1.87
N ALA A 10 -13.29 20.48 0.58
CA ALA A 10 -12.45 20.01 -0.51
C ALA A 10 -11.00 20.50 -0.38
N ALA A 11 -10.79 21.76 0.00
CA ALA A 11 -9.46 22.34 0.22
C ALA A 11 -8.68 21.64 1.36
N ARG A 12 -9.39 21.01 2.31
CA ARG A 12 -8.80 20.23 3.40
C ARG A 12 -8.65 18.75 3.08
N GLY A 13 -8.95 18.34 1.85
CA GLY A 13 -8.94 16.93 1.44
C GLY A 13 -10.06 16.09 2.07
N ALA A 14 -11.06 16.73 2.66
CA ALA A 14 -12.20 16.03 3.23
C ALA A 14 -13.22 15.69 2.14
N THR A 15 -13.86 14.53 2.28
CA THR A 15 -14.96 14.13 1.40
C THR A 15 -16.14 15.07 1.58
N VAL A 16 -16.57 15.72 0.50
CA VAL A 16 -17.73 16.62 0.52
C VAL A 16 -19.01 15.76 0.53
N PRO A 17 -19.89 15.89 1.53
CA PRO A 17 -21.17 15.19 1.57
C PRO A 17 -21.96 15.41 0.28
N CYS A 18 -22.67 14.39 -0.19
CA CYS A 18 -23.45 14.42 -1.43
C CYS A 18 -22.64 14.63 -2.73
N ARG A 19 -21.30 14.74 -2.66
CA ARG A 19 -20.43 14.68 -3.82
C ARG A 19 -19.76 13.32 -3.87
N PRO A 20 -19.79 12.62 -5.00
CA PRO A 20 -19.05 11.37 -5.11
C PRO A 20 -17.54 11.64 -4.98
N ASP A 21 -16.88 10.85 -4.13
CA ASP A 21 -15.45 10.89 -3.95
C ASP A 21 -14.75 10.21 -5.15
N PRO A 22 -13.92 10.93 -5.93
CA PRO A 22 -13.26 10.35 -7.09
C PRO A 22 -12.30 9.20 -6.75
N LEU A 23 -11.66 9.25 -5.57
CA LEU A 23 -10.79 8.17 -5.11
C LEU A 23 -11.64 6.95 -4.76
N TRP A 24 -12.75 7.16 -4.04
CA TRP A 24 -13.68 6.06 -3.75
C TRP A 24 -14.26 5.45 -5.02
N GLN A 25 -14.66 6.27 -6.00
CA GLN A 25 -15.16 5.80 -7.29
C GLN A 25 -14.13 4.93 -8.02
N ARG A 26 -12.85 5.31 -7.96
CA ARG A 26 -11.76 4.52 -8.53
C ARG A 26 -11.53 3.22 -7.76
N LEU A 27 -11.52 3.27 -6.42
CA LEU A 27 -11.28 2.08 -5.60
C LEU A 27 -12.43 1.07 -5.66
N ALA A 28 -13.67 1.54 -5.76
CA ALA A 28 -14.87 0.71 -5.85
C ALA A 28 -15.14 0.20 -7.28
N SER A 29 -14.33 0.59 -8.28
CA SER A 29 -14.47 0.10 -9.65
C SER A 29 -14.09 -1.40 -9.72
N PRO A 30 -14.91 -2.23 -10.40
CA PRO A 30 -14.58 -3.63 -10.65
C PRO A 30 -13.24 -3.82 -11.37
N GLU A 31 -12.91 -2.91 -12.28
CA GLU A 31 -11.65 -2.92 -13.04
C GLU A 31 -10.45 -2.69 -12.13
N HIS A 32 -10.56 -1.75 -11.18
CA HIS A 32 -9.49 -1.51 -10.21
C HIS A 32 -9.29 -2.72 -9.30
N LEU A 33 -10.38 -3.29 -8.79
CA LEU A 33 -10.32 -4.50 -7.97
C LEU A 33 -9.67 -5.67 -8.73
N ARG A 34 -10.02 -5.86 -10.01
CA ARG A 34 -9.41 -6.90 -10.85
C ARG A 34 -7.91 -6.67 -11.01
N HIS A 35 -7.50 -5.44 -11.31
CA HIS A 35 -6.09 -5.09 -11.47
C HIS A 35 -5.28 -5.37 -10.19
N GLU A 36 -5.78 -4.93 -9.03
CA GLU A 36 -5.11 -5.17 -7.74
C GLU A 36 -5.02 -6.67 -7.42
N THR A 37 -6.08 -7.43 -7.74
CA THR A 37 -6.09 -8.89 -7.57
C THR A 37 -5.05 -9.56 -8.45
N GLU A 38 -4.97 -9.22 -9.74
CA GLU A 38 -3.99 -9.76 -10.68
C GLU A 38 -2.55 -9.42 -10.25
N SER A 39 -2.32 -8.18 -9.81
CA SER A 39 -1.03 -7.74 -9.28
C SER A 39 -0.62 -8.55 -8.06
N THR A 40 -1.54 -8.72 -7.11
CA THR A 40 -1.32 -9.51 -5.89
C THR A 40 -1.02 -10.98 -6.21
N LEU A 41 -1.80 -11.60 -7.10
CA LEU A 41 -1.58 -12.98 -7.51
C LEU A 41 -0.22 -13.16 -8.20
N ARG A 42 0.19 -12.19 -9.03
CA ARG A 42 1.51 -12.19 -9.66
C ARG A 42 2.61 -12.10 -8.61
N GLN A 43 2.48 -11.19 -7.64
CA GLN A 43 3.44 -11.04 -6.55
C GLN A 43 3.55 -12.33 -5.73
N LEU A 44 2.42 -12.91 -5.32
CA LEU A 44 2.40 -14.18 -4.58
C LEU A 44 2.97 -15.34 -5.39
N HIS A 45 2.73 -15.37 -6.70
CA HIS A 45 3.35 -16.37 -7.57
C HIS A 45 4.88 -16.22 -7.62
N LEU A 46 5.38 -14.98 -7.74
CA LEU A 46 6.82 -14.69 -7.71
C LEU A 46 7.44 -15.03 -6.34
N GLU A 47 6.78 -14.64 -5.24
CA GLU A 47 7.21 -14.94 -3.88
C GLU A 47 7.14 -16.43 -3.54
N GLY A 48 6.14 -17.14 -4.05
CA GLY A 48 6.01 -18.60 -3.93
C GLY A 48 7.07 -19.35 -4.74
N ASN A 49 7.56 -18.75 -5.84
CA ASN A 49 8.65 -19.28 -6.64
C ASN A 49 10.05 -18.93 -6.08
N THR A 50 10.17 -17.96 -5.18
CA THR A 50 11.40 -17.82 -4.37
C THR A 50 11.48 -18.96 -3.36
N HIS A 51 12.23 -20.01 -3.70
CA HIS A 51 12.49 -21.11 -2.79
C HIS A 51 13.19 -20.57 -1.52
N PRO A 52 12.81 -21.00 -0.30
CA PRO A 52 13.43 -20.51 0.94
C PRO A 52 14.95 -20.76 1.02
N ALA A 53 15.53 -21.63 0.18
CA ALA A 53 16.98 -21.79 0.10
C ALA A 53 17.72 -20.65 -0.65
N ASP A 54 17.03 -19.87 -1.49
CA ASP A 54 17.59 -18.66 -2.13
C ASP A 54 17.53 -17.44 -1.22
N ARG A 55 16.71 -17.49 -0.16
CA ARG A 55 16.86 -16.60 0.99
C ARG A 55 18.03 -17.11 1.82
N THR A 56 19.25 -16.96 1.33
CA THR A 56 20.41 -16.92 2.24
C THR A 56 20.06 -15.93 3.35
N PRO A 57 19.96 -16.37 4.62
CA PRO A 57 19.85 -15.40 5.69
C PRO A 57 21.11 -14.55 5.59
N GLN A 58 20.95 -13.26 5.28
CA GLN A 58 21.93 -12.29 5.69
C GLN A 58 21.90 -12.33 7.22
N LEU A 59 22.64 -13.27 7.80
CA LEU A 59 23.25 -13.07 9.10
C LEU A 59 24.10 -11.83 8.91
N VAL A 60 23.55 -10.67 9.24
CA VAL A 60 24.36 -9.50 9.50
C VAL A 60 25.29 -9.95 10.62
N PRO A 61 26.61 -10.08 10.39
CA PRO A 61 27.52 -10.34 11.48
C PRO A 61 27.58 -9.02 12.25
N HIS A 62 26.62 -8.81 13.16
CA HIS A 62 26.88 -8.00 14.34
C HIS A 62 28.17 -8.59 14.89
N GLN A 63 29.24 -7.82 14.73
CA GLN A 63 30.52 -8.21 15.25
C GLN A 63 30.36 -8.32 16.76
N ALA A 64 30.54 -9.53 17.27
CA ALA A 64 30.91 -9.71 18.66
C ALA A 64 32.31 -9.11 18.82
N THR A 65 32.36 -7.78 18.95
CA THR A 65 33.57 -7.08 19.36
C THR A 65 33.77 -7.38 20.83
N PHE A 66 34.59 -8.40 21.04
CA PHE A 66 35.65 -8.51 22.02
C PHE A 66 35.38 -8.13 23.48
N ALA A 67 35.50 -9.18 24.28
CA ALA A 67 35.95 -9.26 25.66
C ALA A 67 36.91 -8.15 26.16
N LEU A 68 36.77 -7.92 27.49
CA LEU A 68 37.77 -7.46 28.47
C LEU A 68 38.13 -5.97 28.53
N SER A 69 37.61 -5.30 29.57
CA SER A 69 38.40 -4.48 30.51
C SER A 69 37.71 -4.46 31.87
#